data_AF-M3S9Z7-F1
#
_entry.id   AF-M3S9Z7-F1
#
_cell.length_a   1.000
_cell.length_b   1.000
_cell.length_c   1.000
_cell.angle_alpha   90.00
_cell.angle_beta   90.00
_cell.angle_gamma   90.00
#
_symmetry.space_group_name_H-M   'P 1'
#
loop_
_entity.id
_entity.type
_entity.pdbx_description
1 polymer ?
#
loop_
_entity_poly.entity_id
_entity_poly.type
_entity_poly.pdbx_seq_one_letter_code
_entity_poly.pdbx_strand_id
1 'polypeptide(L)'
;MEKQNKSQSNEFDLYHFLFEISMDSLEPKEVSQLYNFSEELFIKYLPLILSYTSSQDRGKYKFELFKTLIKIGSISMKVLLRIMILHHNKNYCFCKSHDFLQYITYESSQEEKEEVFSKEFECNLVNMIIWNKNNYKEMKVIEEELNYQLEWIDKMYYNKQCEGSTLLVTNKLEEIRNITNEIEIKEQEMVQYKWSLLINPYFGEGELKGIRVMKKYSTTCAPVEFGLIIKLNNKIKIKRVLYKKGDDLRVDLSAELSFHVFNCIWNKFIFKASPHIVNNEVIKPFAETYDVIPFNEGGLIEMVGCSNETPLCLTHTQLSCCIDGRTFELYSSIPCNKCHQILEVSSWDLNDKMKLIASLSGGFVAGFVVGLRDRHLENMKFHLCTHRFVHIDFGYILNKKPYFDANRFAIPTVIRNELQKTKVIIDNEIMNGWDAFISLSTIGYLMLRRNVGFLTRIISLLFSFDENFTDEAITQCLSHSFYLTLSEATAVNTLIGHLQVFSIQKMIKDSQHEILRWCRGLN
;
A
#
# COMPACT_ATOMS: atom_id res chain seq x y z
N MET A 1 22.47 33.98 29.12
CA MET A 1 21.50 34.25 28.02
C MET A 1 22.37 34.28 26.77
N GLU A 2 22.34 33.36 25.82
CA GLU A 2 21.22 32.57 25.29
C GLU A 2 21.63 31.10 25.09
N LYS A 3 20.79 30.19 25.58
CA LYS A 3 20.80 28.78 25.17
C LYS A 3 20.32 28.74 23.72
N GLN A 4 21.25 28.59 22.77
CA GLN A 4 20.86 28.13 21.44
C GLN A 4 20.40 26.68 21.56
N ASN A 5 19.08 26.50 21.44
CA ASN A 5 18.41 25.23 21.30
C ASN A 5 19.04 24.43 20.15
N LYS A 6 19.92 23.48 20.50
CA LYS A 6 20.17 22.29 19.67
C LYS A 6 18.92 21.42 19.72
N SER A 7 17.88 21.78 18.97
CA SER A 7 16.92 20.80 18.46
C SER A 7 17.46 20.31 17.12
N GLN A 8 18.52 19.50 17.15
CA GLN A 8 18.75 18.57 16.04
C GLN A 8 17.55 17.62 16.09
N SER A 9 16.59 17.81 15.19
CA SER A 9 15.57 16.80 14.93
C SER A 9 16.29 15.52 14.57
N ASN A 10 16.14 14.47 15.39
CA ASN A 10 16.55 13.12 15.04
C ASN A 10 15.73 12.65 13.84
N GLU A 11 16.13 13.05 12.64
CA GLU A 11 15.56 12.53 11.40
C GLU A 11 16.05 11.10 11.24
N PHE A 12 15.12 10.14 11.23
CA PHE A 12 15.44 8.74 10.97
C PHE A 12 15.72 8.57 9.48
N ASP A 13 16.92 8.08 9.15
CA ASP A 13 17.31 7.82 7.77
C ASP A 13 16.73 6.48 7.30
N LEU A 14 15.49 6.51 6.79
CA LEU A 14 14.82 5.31 6.26
C LEU A 14 15.63 4.63 5.16
N TYR A 15 16.37 5.40 4.36
CA TYR A 15 17.24 4.81 3.33
C TYR A 15 18.34 3.98 3.97
N HIS A 16 19.00 4.48 5.01
CA HIS A 16 20.02 3.73 5.75
C HIS A 16 19.43 2.45 6.34
N PHE A 17 18.27 2.51 6.98
CA PHE A 17 17.60 1.32 7.52
C PHE A 17 17.37 0.23 6.44
N LEU A 18 16.86 0.62 5.28
CA LEU A 18 16.68 -0.31 4.16
C LEU A 18 18.02 -0.79 3.59
N PHE A 19 19.06 0.06 3.64
CA PHE A 19 20.39 -0.29 3.16
C PHE A 19 21.00 -1.40 4.01
N GLU A 20 20.90 -1.29 5.33
CA GLU A 20 21.34 -2.33 6.26
C GLU A 20 20.58 -3.65 6.06
N ILE A 21 19.27 -3.60 5.75
CA ILE A 21 18.52 -4.80 5.34
C ILE A 21 19.11 -5.40 4.05
N SER A 22 19.41 -4.56 3.05
CA SER A 22 19.94 -5.03 1.77
C SER A 22 21.36 -5.60 1.86
N MET A 23 22.11 -5.23 2.89
CA MET A 23 23.48 -5.65 3.15
C MET A 23 23.57 -6.80 4.17
N ASP A 24 22.43 -7.30 4.65
CA ASP A 24 22.37 -8.32 5.71
C ASP A 24 23.10 -7.90 7.00
N SER A 25 23.02 -6.60 7.32
CA SER A 25 23.70 -5.98 8.46
C SER A 25 22.78 -5.27 9.45
N LEU A 26 21.45 -5.36 9.27
CA LEU A 26 20.46 -4.66 10.12
C LEU A 26 20.63 -5.01 11.60
N GLU A 27 21.04 -4.06 12.42
CA GLU A 27 21.21 -4.27 13.84
C GLU A 27 19.88 -4.16 14.61
N PRO A 28 19.72 -4.88 15.73
CA PRO A 28 18.55 -4.74 16.61
C PRO A 28 18.28 -3.30 17.08
N LYS A 29 19.32 -2.47 17.19
CA LYS A 29 19.19 -1.05 17.54
C LYS A 29 18.45 -0.25 16.47
N GLU A 30 18.63 -0.59 15.19
CA GLU A 30 18.04 0.12 14.04
C GLU A 30 16.55 -0.23 13.91
N VAL A 31 16.20 -1.49 14.17
CA VAL A 31 14.80 -1.93 14.32
C VAL A 31 14.11 -1.14 15.45
N SER A 32 14.78 -0.98 16.58
CA SER A 32 14.25 -0.18 17.70
C SER A 32 14.16 1.31 17.38
N GLN A 33 15.13 1.86 16.64
CA GLN A 33 15.12 3.25 16.20
C GLN A 33 13.97 3.54 15.24
N LEU A 34 13.66 2.63 14.30
CA LEU A 34 12.52 2.77 13.40
C LEU A 34 11.22 2.84 14.21
N TYR A 35 11.01 1.91 15.14
CA TYR A 35 9.85 1.89 16.01
C TYR A 35 9.71 3.18 16.84
N ASN A 36 10.81 3.64 17.45
CA ASN A 36 10.81 4.85 18.26
C ASN A 36 10.59 6.13 17.43
N PHE A 37 11.01 6.12 16.17
CA PHE A 37 10.78 7.24 15.25
C PHE A 37 9.33 7.30 14.79
N SER A 38 8.76 6.18 14.35
CA SER A 38 7.37 6.10 13.91
C SER A 38 6.85 4.67 14.01
N GLU A 39 5.92 4.45 14.95
CA GLU A 39 5.19 3.19 15.10
C GLU A 39 4.44 2.80 13.81
N GLU A 40 3.86 3.78 13.10
CA GLU A 40 3.15 3.57 11.84
C GLU A 40 4.10 3.10 10.72
N LEU A 41 5.27 3.74 10.61
CA LEU A 41 6.29 3.34 9.64
C LEU A 41 6.86 1.94 9.97
N PHE A 42 7.04 1.65 11.26
CA PHE A 42 7.42 0.31 11.71
C PHE A 42 6.38 -0.74 11.31
N ILE A 43 5.09 -0.49 11.54
CA ILE A 43 4.00 -1.40 11.15
C ILE A 43 3.97 -1.61 9.63
N LYS A 44 4.20 -0.56 8.85
CA LYS A 44 4.30 -0.63 7.38
C LYS A 44 5.44 -1.56 6.95
N TYR A 45 6.62 -1.43 7.56
CA TYR A 45 7.80 -2.25 7.23
C TYR A 45 7.91 -3.57 7.99
N LEU A 46 7.02 -3.84 8.95
CA LEU A 46 7.00 -5.08 9.72
C LEU A 46 7.05 -6.34 8.85
N PRO A 47 6.30 -6.47 7.73
CA PRO A 47 6.41 -7.64 6.86
C PRO A 47 7.84 -7.86 6.33
N LEU A 48 8.52 -6.78 5.90
CA LEU A 48 9.92 -6.84 5.46
C LEU A 48 10.86 -7.24 6.61
N ILE A 49 10.65 -6.69 7.81
CA ILE A 49 11.48 -6.99 8.99
C ILE A 49 11.33 -8.46 9.41
N LEU A 50 10.10 -8.99 9.37
CA LEU A 50 9.84 -10.41 9.65
C LEU A 50 10.52 -11.31 8.62
N SER A 51 10.38 -11.00 7.32
CA SER A 51 11.07 -11.74 6.25
C SER A 51 12.59 -11.69 6.41
N TYR A 52 13.15 -10.51 6.66
CA TYR A 52 14.58 -10.31 6.89
C TYR A 52 15.07 -11.14 8.06
N THR A 53 14.39 -11.05 9.22
CA THR A 53 14.76 -11.78 10.43
C THR A 53 14.71 -13.29 10.19
N SER A 54 13.70 -13.75 9.44
CA SER A 54 13.58 -15.17 9.07
C SER A 54 14.73 -15.64 8.18
N SER A 55 15.19 -14.80 7.24
CA SER A 55 16.24 -15.15 6.27
C SER A 55 17.64 -15.15 6.85
N GLN A 56 17.87 -14.56 8.03
CA GLN A 56 19.21 -14.52 8.62
C GLN A 56 19.72 -15.91 9.01
N ASP A 57 21.04 -16.09 8.96
CA ASP A 57 21.68 -17.32 9.41
C ASP A 57 21.51 -17.54 10.92
N ARG A 58 21.63 -18.81 11.34
CA ARG A 58 21.56 -19.20 12.75
C ARG A 58 22.65 -18.51 13.56
N GLY A 59 22.28 -17.99 14.74
CA GLY A 59 23.26 -17.53 15.72
C GLY A 59 22.74 -16.43 16.63
N LYS A 60 23.67 -15.89 17.44
CA LYS A 60 23.39 -14.84 18.43
C LYS A 60 22.71 -13.63 17.80
N TYR A 61 23.14 -13.23 16.61
CA TYR A 61 22.58 -12.10 15.89
C TYR A 61 21.07 -12.25 15.60
N LYS A 62 20.66 -13.39 15.03
CA LYS A 62 19.24 -13.71 14.77
C LYS A 62 18.41 -13.75 16.06
N PHE A 63 18.99 -14.24 17.15
CA PHE A 63 18.33 -14.27 18.46
C PHE A 63 18.10 -12.87 19.03
N GLU A 64 19.06 -11.95 18.89
CA GLU A 64 18.86 -10.56 19.30
C GLU A 64 17.78 -9.85 18.45
N LEU A 65 17.67 -10.19 17.16
CA LEU A 65 16.55 -9.70 16.33
C LEU A 65 15.19 -10.24 16.82
N PHE A 66 15.09 -11.54 17.13
CA PHE A 66 13.88 -12.11 17.74
C PHE A 66 13.51 -11.39 19.03
N LYS A 67 14.50 -11.21 19.92
CA LYS A 67 14.32 -10.54 21.22
C LYS A 67 13.83 -9.10 21.05
N THR A 68 14.40 -8.35 20.12
CA THR A 68 13.95 -6.98 19.82
C THR A 68 12.52 -6.95 19.30
N LEU A 69 12.14 -7.83 18.37
CA LEU A 69 10.77 -7.90 17.86
C LEU A 69 9.76 -8.27 18.95
N ILE A 70 10.10 -9.24 19.80
CA ILE A 70 9.26 -9.65 20.93
C ILE A 70 9.08 -8.48 21.91
N LYS A 71 10.17 -7.77 22.23
CA LYS A 71 10.14 -6.59 23.11
C LYS A 71 9.27 -5.47 22.53
N ILE A 72 9.38 -5.18 21.23
CA ILE A 72 8.54 -4.16 20.60
C ILE A 72 7.07 -4.57 20.63
N GLY A 73 6.76 -5.84 20.30
CA GLY A 73 5.40 -6.37 20.36
C GLY A 73 4.81 -6.39 21.77
N SER A 74 5.62 -6.57 22.82
CA SER A 74 5.11 -6.55 24.20
C SER A 74 4.78 -5.14 24.69
N ILE A 75 5.46 -4.13 24.13
CA ILE A 75 5.24 -2.71 24.42
C ILE A 75 4.05 -2.16 23.61
N SER A 76 3.98 -2.42 22.30
CA SER A 76 2.96 -1.86 21.41
C SER A 76 1.85 -2.85 21.09
N MET A 77 0.62 -2.50 21.48
CA MET A 77 -0.57 -3.26 21.10
C MET A 77 -0.82 -3.23 19.59
N LYS A 78 -0.53 -2.11 18.91
CA LYS A 78 -0.72 -2.02 17.44
C LYS A 78 0.22 -2.97 16.70
N VAL A 79 1.48 -3.05 17.13
CA VAL A 79 2.44 -4.00 16.57
C VAL A 79 2.00 -5.43 16.83
N LEU A 80 1.57 -5.77 18.05
CA LEU A 80 1.07 -7.10 18.38
C LEU A 80 -0.14 -7.49 17.50
N LEU A 81 -1.14 -6.61 17.38
CA LEU A 81 -2.30 -6.85 16.50
C LEU A 81 -1.88 -7.07 15.05
N ARG A 82 -0.91 -6.28 14.56
CA ARG A 82 -0.38 -6.49 13.21
C ARG A 82 0.31 -7.84 13.06
N ILE A 83 1.10 -8.27 14.05
CA ILE A 83 1.72 -9.60 14.06
C ILE A 83 0.66 -10.70 14.08
N MET A 84 -0.42 -10.55 14.85
CA MET A 84 -1.53 -11.52 14.88
C MET A 84 -2.19 -11.65 13.50
N ILE A 85 -2.50 -10.53 12.84
CA ILE A 85 -3.05 -10.53 11.48
C ILE A 85 -2.07 -11.17 10.48
N LEU A 86 -0.79 -10.77 10.52
CA LEU A 86 0.24 -11.33 9.64
C LEU A 86 0.50 -12.82 9.91
N HIS A 87 0.33 -13.29 11.15
CA HIS A 87 0.50 -14.70 11.48
C HIS A 87 -0.52 -15.58 10.77
N HIS A 88 -1.78 -15.13 10.67
CA HIS A 88 -2.78 -15.88 9.94
C HIS A 88 -2.35 -16.11 8.49
N ASN A 89 -1.56 -15.21 7.89
CA ASN A 89 -1.05 -15.39 6.55
C ASN A 89 0.05 -16.46 6.48
N LYS A 90 -0.07 -17.37 5.51
CA LYS A 90 0.98 -18.36 5.22
C LYS A 90 2.33 -17.64 4.96
N ASN A 91 3.40 -18.19 5.55
CA ASN A 91 4.80 -17.80 5.31
C ASN A 91 5.21 -16.34 5.64
N TYR A 92 4.40 -15.55 6.35
CA TYR A 92 4.82 -14.22 6.84
C TYR A 92 5.42 -14.21 8.25
N CYS A 93 5.25 -15.29 9.00
CA CYS A 93 5.66 -15.38 10.39
C CYS A 93 6.69 -16.50 10.60
N PHE A 94 7.83 -16.17 11.22
CA PHE A 94 8.86 -17.14 11.57
C PHE A 94 8.54 -17.99 12.81
N CYS A 95 7.31 -17.91 13.35
CA CYS A 95 6.90 -18.61 14.57
C CYS A 95 7.05 -20.14 14.51
N LYS A 96 7.06 -20.73 13.30
CA LYS A 96 7.27 -22.17 13.08
C LYS A 96 8.69 -22.50 12.62
N SER A 97 9.58 -21.51 12.48
CA SER A 97 10.96 -21.74 12.09
C SER A 97 11.71 -22.49 13.19
N HIS A 98 12.56 -23.42 12.79
CA HIS A 98 13.36 -24.22 13.72
C HIS A 98 14.20 -23.34 14.66
N ASP A 99 14.80 -22.27 14.14
CA ASP A 99 15.67 -21.38 14.91
C ASP A 99 14.89 -20.63 15.99
N PHE A 100 13.65 -20.22 15.68
CA PHE A 100 12.79 -19.57 16.64
C PHE A 100 12.30 -20.54 17.72
N LEU A 101 12.01 -21.80 17.37
CA LEU A 101 11.68 -22.84 18.36
C LEU A 101 12.86 -23.12 19.31
N GLN A 102 14.09 -23.12 18.78
CA GLN A 102 15.29 -23.23 19.60
C GLN A 102 15.46 -22.03 20.53
N TYR A 103 15.21 -20.82 20.03
CA TYR A 103 15.21 -19.60 20.85
C TYR A 103 14.19 -19.69 22.00
N ILE A 104 12.95 -20.11 21.74
CA ILE A 104 11.93 -20.30 22.79
C ILE A 104 12.41 -21.31 23.83
N THR A 105 12.95 -22.45 23.39
CA THR A 105 13.45 -23.49 24.29
C THR A 105 14.57 -22.95 25.19
N TYR A 106 15.49 -22.17 24.60
CA TYR A 106 16.56 -21.53 25.35
C TYR A 106 16.02 -20.53 26.39
N GLU A 107 15.18 -19.57 26.00
CA GLU A 107 14.65 -18.56 26.92
C GLU A 107 13.81 -19.19 28.04
N SER A 108 12.95 -20.16 27.72
CA SER A 108 12.14 -20.87 28.72
C SER A 108 12.99 -21.65 29.74
N SER A 109 14.18 -22.14 29.36
CA SER A 109 15.08 -22.84 30.26
C SER A 109 15.83 -21.92 31.24
N GLN A 110 15.96 -20.63 30.93
CA GLN A 110 16.72 -19.67 31.73
C GLN A 110 15.90 -19.04 32.87
N GLU A 111 14.58 -18.98 32.75
CA GLU A 111 13.77 -18.15 33.66
C GLU A 111 13.34 -18.83 34.98
N GLU A 112 13.67 -20.09 35.28
CA GLU A 112 13.13 -20.85 36.43
C GLU A 112 11.59 -20.79 36.57
N LYS A 113 10.89 -20.28 35.54
CA LYS A 113 9.44 -20.24 35.45
C LYS A 113 8.97 -21.55 34.87
N GLU A 114 8.78 -22.53 35.75
CA GLU A 114 8.03 -23.76 35.46
C GLU A 114 6.55 -23.49 35.11
N GLU A 115 6.08 -22.23 35.16
CA GLU A 115 4.83 -21.84 34.53
C GLU A 115 4.94 -22.00 33.01
N VAL A 116 4.58 -23.22 32.60
CA VAL A 116 4.39 -23.75 31.26
C VAL A 116 4.13 -22.64 30.28
N PHE A 117 5.04 -22.46 29.31
CA PHE A 117 4.73 -21.82 28.04
C PHE A 117 3.51 -22.55 27.45
N SER A 118 2.31 -22.08 27.78
CA SER A 118 1.08 -22.67 27.31
C SER A 118 0.95 -22.26 25.84
N LYS A 119 0.92 -23.25 24.95
CA LYS A 119 0.61 -23.02 23.53
C LYS A 119 -0.87 -22.70 23.39
N GLU A 120 -1.27 -21.52 23.88
CA GLU A 120 -2.65 -21.05 23.82
C GLU A 120 -2.99 -20.46 22.45
N PHE A 121 -2.01 -19.86 21.79
CA PHE A 121 -2.14 -19.28 20.46
C PHE A 121 -1.45 -20.18 19.42
N GLU A 122 -1.97 -20.21 18.20
CA GLU A 122 -1.34 -20.94 17.08
C GLU A 122 0.05 -20.40 16.74
N CYS A 123 0.29 -19.12 17.05
CA CYS A 123 1.54 -18.42 16.79
C CYS A 123 2.48 -18.44 17.98
N ASN A 124 3.60 -19.18 17.86
CA ASN A 124 4.64 -19.13 18.89
C ASN A 124 5.24 -17.74 19.11
N LEU A 125 5.25 -16.86 18.08
CA LEU A 125 5.75 -15.49 18.24
C LEU A 125 4.80 -14.66 19.12
N VAL A 126 3.49 -14.80 18.89
CA VAL A 126 2.46 -14.17 19.73
C VAL A 126 2.53 -14.73 21.15
N ASN A 127 2.64 -16.06 21.32
CA ASN A 127 2.83 -16.69 22.63
C ASN A 127 4.01 -16.06 23.40
N MET A 128 5.17 -15.88 22.74
CA MET A 128 6.35 -15.25 23.37
C MET A 128 6.14 -13.77 23.71
N ILE A 129 5.48 -13.01 22.84
CA ILE A 129 5.16 -11.60 23.11
C ILE A 129 4.24 -11.47 24.32
N ILE A 130 3.22 -12.31 24.40
CA ILE A 130 2.22 -12.31 25.47
C ILE A 130 2.84 -12.77 26.78
N TRP A 131 3.70 -13.80 26.75
CA TRP A 131 4.47 -14.26 27.91
C TRP A 131 5.25 -13.11 28.54
N ASN A 132 5.96 -12.33 27.72
CA ASN A 132 6.70 -11.16 28.20
C ASN A 132 5.81 -10.03 28.73
N LYS A 133 4.52 -10.01 28.41
CA LYS A 133 3.54 -9.03 28.89
C LYS A 133 2.86 -9.46 30.20
N ASN A 134 2.98 -10.73 30.61
CA ASN A 134 2.27 -11.33 31.76
C ASN A 134 0.74 -11.12 31.73
N ASN A 135 0.12 -11.11 30.54
CA ASN A 135 -1.30 -10.76 30.40
C ASN A 135 -2.09 -11.67 29.43
N TYR A 136 -1.93 -12.99 29.62
CA TYR A 136 -2.50 -14.01 28.74
C TYR A 136 -4.02 -13.93 28.54
N LYS A 137 -4.77 -13.83 29.65
CA LYS A 137 -6.23 -13.86 29.62
C LYS A 137 -6.81 -12.71 28.80
N GLU A 138 -6.24 -11.51 28.89
CA GLU A 138 -6.67 -10.36 28.10
C GLU A 138 -6.38 -10.57 26.62
N MET A 139 -5.19 -11.08 26.28
CA MET A 139 -4.78 -11.26 24.88
C MET A 139 -5.58 -12.34 24.16
N LYS A 140 -6.01 -13.38 24.87
CA LYS A 140 -6.86 -14.41 24.29
C LYS A 140 -8.24 -13.87 23.92
N VAL A 141 -8.81 -13.05 24.80
CA VAL A 141 -10.05 -12.32 24.52
C VAL A 141 -9.88 -11.42 23.29
N ILE A 142 -8.75 -10.71 23.19
CA ILE A 142 -8.46 -9.84 22.03
C ILE A 142 -8.37 -10.64 20.72
N GLU A 143 -7.74 -11.81 20.73
CA GLU A 143 -7.66 -12.68 19.54
C GLU A 143 -9.04 -13.19 19.12
N GLU A 144 -9.83 -13.68 20.08
CA GLU A 144 -11.22 -14.10 19.84
C GLU A 144 -12.06 -12.94 19.28
N GLU A 145 -11.87 -11.74 19.81
CA GLU A 145 -12.55 -10.53 19.34
C GLU A 145 -12.11 -10.07 17.94
N LEU A 146 -10.83 -10.25 17.59
CA LEU A 146 -10.33 -9.98 16.25
C LEU A 146 -10.88 -11.01 15.24
N ASN A 147 -10.84 -12.29 15.59
CA ASN A 147 -11.36 -13.37 14.76
C ASN A 147 -12.85 -13.20 14.46
N TYR A 148 -13.63 -12.80 15.47
CA TYR A 148 -15.05 -12.50 15.27
C TYR A 148 -15.27 -11.38 14.24
N GLN A 149 -14.48 -10.30 14.28
CA GLN A 149 -14.58 -9.22 13.29
C GLN A 149 -14.25 -9.71 11.87
N LEU A 150 -13.20 -10.54 11.73
CA LEU A 150 -12.81 -11.12 10.45
C LEU A 150 -13.87 -12.07 9.90
N GLU A 151 -14.45 -12.92 10.74
CA GLU A 151 -15.57 -13.81 10.38
C GLU A 151 -16.82 -13.02 9.98
N TRP A 152 -17.10 -11.91 10.65
CA TRP A 152 -18.22 -11.04 10.28
C TRP A 152 -18.01 -10.40 8.91
N ILE A 153 -16.82 -9.87 8.63
CA ILE A 153 -16.46 -9.35 7.30
C ILE A 153 -16.64 -10.43 6.23
N ASP A 154 -16.16 -11.64 6.49
CA ASP A 154 -16.27 -12.77 5.57
C ASP A 154 -17.73 -13.19 5.32
N LYS A 155 -18.56 -13.21 6.38
CA LYS A 155 -19.99 -13.48 6.27
C LYS A 155 -20.69 -12.45 5.37
N MET A 156 -20.33 -11.17 5.48
CA MET A 156 -20.91 -10.12 4.63
C MET A 156 -20.53 -10.29 3.15
N TYR A 157 -19.37 -10.86 2.86
CA TYR A 157 -18.97 -11.18 1.49
C TYR A 157 -19.91 -12.19 0.82
N TYR A 158 -20.44 -13.18 1.54
CA TYR A 158 -21.38 -14.15 0.96
C TYR A 158 -22.84 -13.67 0.92
N ASN A 159 -23.21 -12.75 1.80
CA ASN A 159 -24.57 -12.22 1.85
C ASN A 159 -24.85 -11.32 0.62
N LYS A 160 -25.92 -11.58 -0.12
CA LYS A 160 -26.34 -10.79 -1.29
C LYS A 160 -27.04 -9.48 -0.90
N GLN A 161 -27.65 -9.44 0.28
CA GLN A 161 -28.35 -8.28 0.84
C GLN A 161 -27.62 -7.87 2.12
N CYS A 162 -26.40 -7.35 1.97
CA CYS A 162 -25.58 -6.88 3.09
C CYS A 162 -25.36 -5.37 3.10
N GLU A 163 -25.76 -4.65 2.05
CA GLU A 163 -25.54 -3.20 1.98
C GLU A 163 -26.28 -2.48 3.11
N GLY A 164 -25.55 -1.70 3.91
CA GLY A 164 -26.07 -1.03 5.10
C GLY A 164 -25.90 -1.83 6.40
N SER A 165 -25.64 -3.14 6.35
CA SER A 165 -25.37 -3.94 7.55
C SER A 165 -24.18 -3.34 8.30
N THR A 166 -24.33 -3.17 9.62
CA THR A 166 -23.33 -2.50 10.46
C THR A 166 -22.98 -3.33 11.68
N LEU A 167 -21.69 -3.63 11.85
CA LEU A 167 -21.12 -4.13 13.09
C LEU A 167 -20.67 -2.94 13.92
N LEU A 168 -21.38 -2.61 15.00
CA LEU A 168 -20.92 -1.61 15.95
C LEU A 168 -20.04 -2.25 17.00
N VAL A 169 -18.93 -1.58 17.26
CA VAL A 169 -17.81 -2.11 18.02
C VAL A 169 -17.56 -1.15 19.19
N THR A 170 -18.14 -1.45 20.36
CA THR A 170 -17.96 -0.62 21.56
C THR A 170 -18.18 -1.40 22.84
N ASN A 171 -17.55 -0.92 23.92
CA ASN A 171 -17.75 -1.39 25.28
C ASN A 171 -18.84 -0.59 26.04
N LYS A 172 -19.43 0.45 25.44
CA LYS A 172 -20.41 1.35 26.07
C LYS A 172 -21.62 1.62 25.18
N LEU A 173 -22.80 1.23 25.65
CA LEU A 173 -24.09 1.44 24.96
C LEU A 173 -24.39 2.92 24.65
N GLU A 174 -23.94 3.86 25.48
CA GLU A 174 -24.15 5.30 25.26
C GLU A 174 -23.36 5.84 24.05
N GLU A 175 -22.20 5.26 23.73
CA GLU A 175 -21.40 5.66 22.56
C GLU A 175 -22.09 5.28 21.25
N ILE A 176 -22.86 4.19 21.25
CA ILE A 176 -23.64 3.73 20.09
C ILE A 176 -24.60 4.83 19.64
N ARG A 177 -25.32 5.45 20.57
CA ARG A 177 -26.30 6.51 20.26
C ARG A 177 -25.63 7.72 19.60
N ASN A 178 -24.45 8.10 20.08
CA ASN A 178 -23.70 9.22 19.48
C ASN A 178 -23.24 8.88 18.05
N ILE A 179 -22.73 7.67 17.83
CA ILE A 179 -22.33 7.20 16.49
C ILE A 179 -23.52 7.17 15.53
N THR A 180 -24.67 6.64 15.97
CA THR A 180 -25.89 6.58 15.15
C THR A 180 -26.54 7.94 14.90
N ASN A 181 -26.30 8.92 15.78
CA ASN A 181 -26.76 10.30 15.55
C ASN A 181 -25.85 11.03 14.56
N GLU A 182 -24.54 10.73 14.56
CA GLU A 182 -23.56 11.33 13.66
C GLU A 182 -23.54 10.67 12.27
N ILE A 183 -23.97 9.41 12.15
CA ILE A 183 -24.02 8.65 10.91
C ILE A 183 -25.43 8.12 10.72
N GLU A 184 -26.08 8.41 9.58
CA GLU A 184 -27.37 7.80 9.21
C GLU A 184 -27.23 6.27 9.08
N ILE A 185 -27.42 5.55 10.20
CA ILE A 185 -27.44 4.10 10.29
C ILE A 185 -28.91 3.70 10.44
N LYS A 186 -29.43 2.91 9.48
CA LYS A 186 -30.77 2.34 9.60
C LYS A 186 -30.73 1.24 10.67
N GLU A 187 -31.59 1.33 11.69
CA GLU A 187 -31.59 0.44 12.87
C GLU A 187 -31.78 -1.06 12.54
N GLN A 188 -32.24 -1.40 11.34
CA GLN A 188 -32.77 -2.74 11.02
C GLN A 188 -31.73 -3.85 10.83
N GLU A 189 -30.42 -3.56 10.78
CA GLU A 189 -29.36 -4.58 10.62
C GLU A 189 -28.08 -4.26 11.41
N MET A 190 -28.24 -3.90 12.67
CA MET A 190 -27.13 -3.59 13.56
C MET A 190 -26.77 -4.77 14.45
N VAL A 191 -25.51 -5.22 14.38
CA VAL A 191 -24.93 -6.17 15.33
C VAL A 191 -24.04 -5.39 16.28
N GLN A 192 -24.23 -5.57 17.59
CA GLN A 192 -23.36 -4.99 18.60
C GLN A 192 -22.33 -6.03 19.02
N TYR A 193 -21.07 -5.62 19.04
CA TYR A 193 -19.98 -6.45 19.47
C TYR A 193 -19.04 -5.70 20.41
N LYS A 194 -18.60 -6.37 21.45
CA LYS A 194 -17.64 -5.82 22.41
C LYS A 194 -16.25 -5.94 21.80
N TRP A 195 -15.55 -4.80 21.71
CA TRP A 195 -14.13 -4.75 21.46
C TRP A 195 -13.47 -4.12 22.67
N SER A 196 -12.65 -4.91 23.33
CA SER A 196 -11.96 -4.53 24.55
C SER A 196 -10.90 -3.45 24.30
N LEU A 197 -10.35 -3.39 23.09
CA LEU A 197 -9.35 -2.41 22.70
C LEU A 197 -9.95 -1.12 22.14
N LEU A 198 -9.34 0.00 22.48
CA LEU A 198 -9.65 1.31 21.87
C LEU A 198 -8.68 1.59 20.71
N ILE A 199 -8.46 0.60 19.84
CA ILE A 199 -7.49 0.67 18.74
C ILE A 199 -8.12 0.09 17.48
N ASN A 200 -7.83 0.70 16.33
CA ASN A 200 -8.10 0.14 15.02
C ASN A 200 -7.08 -0.99 14.70
N PRO A 201 -7.51 -2.28 14.68
CA PRO A 201 -6.59 -3.40 14.47
C PRO A 201 -6.03 -3.46 13.04
N TYR A 202 -6.65 -2.75 12.10
CA TYR A 202 -6.33 -2.83 10.68
C TYR A 202 -5.22 -1.84 10.30
N PHE A 203 -5.51 -0.54 10.43
CA PHE A 203 -4.64 0.55 9.96
C PHE A 203 -4.02 1.37 11.10
N GLY A 204 -4.29 1.04 12.37
CA GLY A 204 -3.68 1.70 13.54
C GLY A 204 -4.12 3.14 13.81
N GLU A 205 -4.90 3.77 12.91
CA GLU A 205 -5.47 5.11 13.07
C GLU A 205 -6.73 5.07 13.97
N GLY A 206 -6.69 5.81 15.09
CA GLY A 206 -7.84 6.05 15.98
C GLY A 206 -8.44 4.81 16.65
N GLU A 207 -9.61 5.00 17.26
CA GLU A 207 -10.40 3.93 17.88
C GLU A 207 -11.43 3.39 16.87
N LEU A 208 -11.46 2.07 16.64
CA LEU A 208 -12.51 1.45 15.83
C LEU A 208 -13.83 1.45 16.61
N LYS A 209 -14.86 2.06 16.04
CA LYS A 209 -16.22 2.13 16.60
C LYS A 209 -17.25 1.31 15.82
N GLY A 210 -16.92 0.91 14.60
CA GLY A 210 -17.77 0.03 13.83
C GLY A 210 -17.26 -0.22 12.42
N ILE A 211 -17.90 -1.19 11.76
CA ILE A 211 -17.63 -1.60 10.39
C ILE A 211 -18.99 -1.64 9.69
N ARG A 212 -19.15 -0.87 8.62
CA ARG A 212 -20.40 -0.78 7.85
C ARG A 212 -20.17 -1.26 6.43
N VAL A 213 -21.06 -2.11 5.91
CA VAL A 213 -21.07 -2.43 4.48
C VAL A 213 -21.62 -1.22 3.73
N MET A 214 -20.79 -0.65 2.85
CA MET A 214 -21.15 0.51 2.04
C MET A 214 -21.75 0.09 0.71
N LYS A 215 -21.11 -0.89 0.06
CA LYS A 215 -21.46 -1.32 -1.30
C LYS A 215 -20.93 -2.71 -1.58
N LYS A 216 -21.67 -3.52 -2.33
CA LYS A 216 -21.18 -4.77 -2.90
C LYS A 216 -21.04 -4.65 -4.42
N TYR A 217 -19.84 -4.87 -4.93
CA TYR A 217 -19.59 -4.80 -6.37
C TYR A 217 -20.07 -6.07 -7.07
N SER A 218 -20.61 -5.94 -8.28
CA SER A 218 -21.14 -7.05 -9.10
C SER A 218 -20.09 -7.69 -10.03
N THR A 219 -18.81 -7.63 -9.68
CA THR A 219 -17.72 -8.23 -10.49
C THR A 219 -17.57 -9.73 -10.23
N THR A 220 -16.73 -10.42 -11.00
CA THR A 220 -16.50 -11.88 -10.87
C THR A 220 -16.12 -12.30 -9.45
N CYS A 221 -15.28 -11.51 -8.77
CA CYS A 221 -14.87 -11.76 -7.39
C CYS A 221 -15.71 -10.97 -6.36
N ALA A 222 -16.73 -10.23 -6.82
CA ALA A 222 -17.70 -9.47 -6.03
C ALA A 222 -17.17 -8.84 -4.73
N PRO A 223 -16.12 -7.99 -4.78
CA PRO A 223 -15.53 -7.40 -3.58
C PRO A 223 -16.56 -6.53 -2.86
N VAL A 224 -16.36 -6.36 -1.56
CA VAL A 224 -17.27 -5.60 -0.68
C VAL A 224 -16.56 -4.38 -0.15
N GLU A 225 -17.17 -3.22 -0.33
CA GLU A 225 -16.72 -1.97 0.27
C GLU A 225 -17.24 -1.86 1.70
N PHE A 226 -16.32 -1.62 2.63
CA PHE A 226 -16.61 -1.32 4.01
C PHE A 226 -16.19 0.10 4.38
N GLY A 227 -16.99 0.73 5.24
CA GLY A 227 -16.63 1.94 5.97
C GLY A 227 -16.21 1.57 7.39
N LEU A 228 -14.94 1.77 7.71
CA LEU A 228 -14.44 1.69 9.08
C LEU A 228 -14.77 3.00 9.79
N ILE A 229 -15.63 2.92 10.80
CA ILE A 229 -16.03 4.06 11.63
C ILE A 229 -14.94 4.23 12.69
N ILE A 230 -14.15 5.29 12.57
CA ILE A 230 -12.98 5.56 13.40
C ILE A 230 -13.24 6.83 14.21
N LYS A 231 -13.03 6.76 15.53
CA LYS A 231 -13.01 7.94 16.40
C LYS A 231 -11.56 8.43 16.54
N LEU A 232 -11.31 9.66 16.11
CA LEU A 232 -10.01 10.31 16.22
C LEU A 232 -10.21 11.73 16.79
N ASN A 233 -9.56 12.04 17.92
CA ASN A 233 -9.64 13.36 18.56
C ASN A 233 -11.11 13.86 18.76
N ASN A 234 -11.98 12.97 19.24
CA ASN A 234 -13.43 13.20 19.40
C ASN A 234 -14.22 13.50 18.12
N LYS A 235 -13.63 13.26 16.94
CA LYS A 235 -14.34 13.32 15.66
C LYS A 235 -14.51 11.92 15.10
N ILE A 236 -15.68 11.64 14.56
CA ILE A 236 -15.93 10.41 13.81
C ILE A 236 -15.50 10.63 12.36
N LYS A 237 -14.73 9.68 11.83
CA LYS A 237 -14.28 9.62 10.44
C LYS A 237 -14.65 8.24 9.88
N ILE A 238 -15.01 8.19 8.61
CA ILE A 238 -15.20 6.92 7.89
C ILE A 238 -13.99 6.71 6.98
N LYS A 239 -13.21 5.65 7.25
CA LYS A 239 -12.15 5.17 6.35
C LYS A 239 -12.71 4.07 5.46
N ARG A 240 -12.70 4.29 4.14
CA ARG A 240 -13.24 3.34 3.16
C ARG A 240 -12.19 2.31 2.81
N VAL A 241 -12.60 1.04 2.80
CA VAL A 241 -11.73 -0.09 2.51
C VAL A 241 -12.47 -1.08 1.63
N LEU A 242 -11.75 -1.74 0.74
CA LEU A 242 -12.26 -2.79 -0.12
C LEU A 242 -11.82 -4.14 0.43
N TYR A 243 -12.77 -5.00 0.76
CA TYR A 243 -12.52 -6.40 1.07
C TYR A 243 -12.55 -7.22 -0.22
N LYS A 244 -11.44 -7.89 -0.51
CA LYS A 244 -11.30 -8.80 -1.65
C LYS A 244 -11.05 -10.20 -1.10
N LYS A 245 -11.90 -11.16 -1.45
CA LYS A 245 -11.75 -12.58 -1.08
C LYS A 245 -11.23 -13.38 -2.26
N GLY A 246 -10.39 -14.38 -1.99
CA GLY A 246 -9.90 -15.35 -2.98
C GLY A 246 -8.60 -14.94 -3.69
N ASP A 247 -8.18 -13.70 -3.54
CA ASP A 247 -6.88 -13.23 -4.05
C ASP A 247 -5.84 -13.20 -2.94
N ASP A 248 -4.59 -13.48 -3.29
CA ASP A 248 -3.47 -13.37 -2.38
C ASP A 248 -2.97 -11.92 -2.29
N LEU A 249 -3.56 -11.12 -1.39
CA LEU A 249 -3.22 -9.70 -1.22
C LEU A 249 -1.81 -9.46 -0.65
N ARG A 250 -1.07 -10.53 -0.32
CA ARG A 250 0.36 -10.42 -0.02
C ARG A 250 1.14 -9.89 -1.24
N VAL A 251 0.69 -10.22 -2.45
CA VAL A 251 1.24 -9.69 -3.70
C VAL A 251 1.05 -8.17 -3.78
N ASP A 252 -0.16 -7.67 -3.55
CA ASP A 252 -0.47 -6.23 -3.52
C ASP A 252 0.34 -5.52 -2.42
N LEU A 253 0.40 -6.07 -1.20
CA LEU A 253 1.20 -5.51 -0.11
C LEU A 253 2.68 -5.36 -0.50
N SER A 254 3.27 -6.40 -1.10
CA SER A 254 4.68 -6.38 -1.49
C SER A 254 4.96 -5.45 -2.68
N ALA A 255 3.99 -5.28 -3.58
CA ALA A 255 4.06 -4.28 -4.64
C ALA A 255 4.03 -2.85 -4.08
N GLU A 256 3.10 -2.55 -3.19
CA GLU A 256 2.97 -1.25 -2.51
C GLU A 256 4.22 -0.92 -1.67
N LEU A 257 4.78 -1.89 -0.95
CA LEU A 257 6.04 -1.72 -0.23
C LEU A 257 7.22 -1.49 -1.17
N SER A 258 7.25 -2.15 -2.34
CA SER A 258 8.27 -1.90 -3.36
C SER A 258 8.19 -0.46 -3.87
N PHE A 259 6.99 0.06 -4.11
CA PHE A 259 6.76 1.45 -4.53
C PHE A 259 7.22 2.43 -3.44
N HIS A 260 6.95 2.13 -2.17
CA HIS A 260 7.44 2.94 -1.05
C HIS A 260 8.97 2.93 -0.93
N VAL A 261 9.62 1.80 -1.19
CA VAL A 261 11.10 1.70 -1.27
C VAL A 261 11.64 2.55 -2.43
N PHE A 262 11.00 2.54 -3.60
CA PHE A 262 11.41 3.39 -4.72
C PHE A 262 11.30 4.87 -4.40
N ASN A 263 10.21 5.29 -3.74
CA ASN A 263 10.06 6.65 -3.23
C ASN A 263 11.19 7.04 -2.28
N CYS A 264 11.62 6.12 -1.41
CA CYS A 264 12.77 6.35 -0.52
C CYS A 264 14.07 6.59 -1.30
N ILE A 265 14.36 5.79 -2.33
CA ILE A 265 15.54 5.97 -3.19
C ILE A 265 15.47 7.31 -3.94
N TRP A 266 14.32 7.65 -4.54
CA TRP A 266 14.13 8.92 -5.24
C TRP A 266 14.29 10.11 -4.31
N ASN A 267 13.78 10.02 -3.07
CA ASN A 267 13.98 11.04 -2.04
C ASN A 267 15.45 11.22 -1.67
N LYS A 268 16.22 10.12 -1.59
CA LYS A 268 17.63 10.16 -1.18
C LYS A 268 18.57 10.67 -2.26
N PHE A 269 18.38 10.24 -3.52
CA PHE A 269 19.43 10.32 -4.53
C PHE A 269 19.20 11.28 -5.69
N ILE A 270 18.01 11.85 -5.88
CA ILE A 270 17.74 12.75 -7.02
C ILE A 270 18.53 14.08 -6.99
N PHE A 271 19.52 14.22 -6.11
CA PHE A 271 19.99 15.52 -5.62
C PHE A 271 21.49 15.81 -5.65
N LYS A 272 22.33 15.15 -6.46
CA LYS A 272 23.78 15.48 -6.43
C LYS A 272 24.42 16.02 -7.71
N ALA A 273 23.78 15.95 -8.87
CA ALA A 273 24.39 16.45 -10.11
C ALA A 273 23.47 17.32 -10.98
N SER A 274 22.17 17.03 -11.06
CA SER A 274 21.20 17.79 -11.90
C SER A 274 19.77 17.63 -11.38
N PRO A 275 19.38 18.35 -10.31
CA PRO A 275 18.00 18.31 -9.83
C PRO A 275 17.08 19.04 -10.81
N HIS A 276 15.91 18.47 -11.10
CA HIS A 276 14.86 19.20 -11.80
C HIS A 276 14.15 20.15 -10.84
N ILE A 277 14.34 21.45 -11.03
CA ILE A 277 13.77 22.49 -10.19
C ILE A 277 12.59 23.16 -10.90
N VAL A 278 11.45 23.27 -10.21
CA VAL A 278 10.31 24.10 -10.58
C VAL A 278 9.93 24.95 -9.38
N ASN A 279 9.83 26.27 -9.55
CA ASN A 279 9.52 27.20 -8.45
C ASN A 279 10.40 27.05 -7.20
N ASN A 280 11.71 26.80 -7.38
CA ASN A 280 12.68 26.53 -6.31
C ASN A 280 12.44 25.24 -5.51
N GLU A 281 11.52 24.39 -5.96
CA GLU A 281 11.31 23.06 -5.40
C GLU A 281 11.85 22.00 -6.35
N VAL A 282 12.51 20.99 -5.79
CA VAL A 282 12.97 19.86 -6.60
C VAL A 282 11.85 18.86 -6.77
N ILE A 283 11.59 18.54 -8.03
CA ILE A 283 10.61 17.53 -8.41
C ILE A 283 11.30 16.20 -8.63
N LYS A 284 10.63 15.18 -8.12
CA LYS A 284 11.05 13.79 -8.13
C LYS A 284 9.88 12.93 -8.59
N PRO A 285 10.14 11.79 -9.25
CA PRO A 285 9.12 10.78 -9.42
C PRO A 285 8.58 10.38 -8.05
N PHE A 286 7.29 10.08 -8.01
CA PHE A 286 6.61 9.66 -6.81
C PHE A 286 5.59 8.60 -7.19
N ALA A 287 5.65 7.41 -6.60
CA ALA A 287 4.61 6.41 -6.77
C ALA A 287 3.62 6.59 -5.61
N GLU A 288 2.39 7.01 -5.90
CA GLU A 288 1.34 7.03 -4.86
C GLU A 288 1.09 5.59 -4.40
N THR A 289 0.95 5.39 -3.10
CA THR A 289 0.75 4.07 -2.47
C THR A 289 -0.48 4.09 -1.58
N TYR A 290 -1.09 2.93 -1.37
CA TYR A 290 -2.18 2.74 -0.42
C TYR A 290 -1.91 1.55 0.51
N ASP A 291 -2.57 1.53 1.66
CA ASP A 291 -2.32 0.48 2.64
C ASP A 291 -3.08 -0.82 2.27
N VAL A 292 -2.39 -1.96 2.41
CA VAL A 292 -2.93 -3.31 2.19
C VAL A 292 -2.76 -4.16 3.44
N ILE A 293 -3.80 -4.93 3.75
CA ILE A 293 -3.85 -5.83 4.90
C ILE A 293 -4.24 -7.22 4.40
N PRO A 294 -3.25 -8.09 4.14
CA PRO A 294 -3.55 -9.45 3.72
C PRO A 294 -4.12 -10.25 4.90
N PHE A 295 -5.09 -11.09 4.60
CA PHE A 295 -5.63 -12.15 5.44
C PHE A 295 -5.38 -13.50 4.75
N ASN A 296 -5.73 -14.60 5.41
CA ASN A 296 -5.48 -15.95 4.89
C ASN A 296 -6.07 -16.22 3.50
N GLU A 297 -7.29 -15.76 3.24
CA GLU A 297 -8.03 -15.97 1.98
C GLU A 297 -8.53 -14.64 1.39
N GLY A 298 -7.71 -13.59 1.41
CA GLY A 298 -8.09 -12.28 0.90
C GLY A 298 -7.45 -11.15 1.67
N GLY A 299 -8.20 -10.08 1.90
CA GLY A 299 -7.79 -9.01 2.82
C GLY A 299 -8.49 -7.69 2.56
N LEU A 300 -8.03 -6.66 3.26
CA LEU A 300 -8.51 -5.28 3.12
C LEU A 300 -7.51 -4.44 2.33
N ILE A 301 -8.04 -3.66 1.40
CA ILE A 301 -7.30 -2.67 0.62
C ILE A 301 -7.86 -1.30 0.99
N GLU A 302 -7.01 -0.35 1.35
CA GLU A 302 -7.43 1.04 1.50
C GLU A 302 -7.98 1.57 0.17
N MET A 303 -9.18 2.14 0.19
CA MET A 303 -9.69 2.80 -1.00
C MET A 303 -8.98 4.13 -1.21
N VAL A 304 -8.32 4.27 -2.36
CA VAL A 304 -7.77 5.55 -2.79
C VAL A 304 -8.92 6.51 -3.09
N GLY A 305 -9.02 7.56 -2.28
CA GLY A 305 -9.95 8.64 -2.54
C GLY A 305 -10.33 9.47 -1.33
N CYS A 306 -11.21 10.44 -1.55
CA CYS A 306 -11.85 11.15 -0.46
C CYS A 306 -12.84 10.22 0.26
N SER A 307 -12.89 10.30 1.59
CA SER A 307 -13.84 9.54 2.41
C SER A 307 -15.29 9.76 1.99
N ASN A 308 -15.63 11.00 1.62
CA ASN A 308 -16.94 11.36 1.09
C ASN A 308 -16.77 11.78 -0.38
N GLU A 309 -17.04 10.85 -1.29
CA GLU A 309 -17.07 11.18 -2.70
C GLU A 309 -18.26 12.09 -2.98
N THR A 310 -17.96 13.30 -3.46
CA THR A 310 -18.97 14.25 -3.91
C THR A 310 -18.91 14.33 -5.44
N PRO A 311 -20.07 14.36 -6.12
CA PRO A 311 -20.10 14.57 -7.55
C PRO A 311 -19.59 15.99 -7.85
N LEU A 312 -18.56 16.10 -8.69
CA LEU A 312 -18.00 17.38 -9.11
C LEU A 312 -18.84 18.07 -10.21
N CYS A 313 -19.75 17.32 -10.83
CA CYS A 313 -20.72 17.80 -11.79
C CYS A 313 -22.13 17.31 -11.42
N LEU A 314 -23.08 18.23 -11.29
CA LEU A 314 -24.47 17.91 -10.98
C LEU A 314 -25.16 17.09 -12.09
N THR A 315 -24.75 17.29 -13.35
CA THR A 315 -25.26 16.54 -14.50
C THR A 315 -24.63 15.16 -14.62
N HIS A 316 -23.37 15.02 -14.21
CA HIS A 316 -22.59 13.80 -14.37
C HIS A 316 -22.13 13.30 -13.01
N THR A 317 -23.03 12.63 -12.29
CA THR A 317 -22.81 12.20 -10.90
C THR A 317 -21.68 11.17 -10.73
N GLN A 318 -21.28 10.49 -11.81
CA GLN A 318 -20.13 9.56 -11.79
C GLN A 318 -18.78 10.30 -11.83
N LEU A 319 -18.75 11.59 -12.20
CA LEU A 319 -17.55 12.41 -12.09
C LEU A 319 -17.37 12.83 -10.62
N SER A 320 -16.73 11.98 -9.82
CA SER A 320 -16.35 12.30 -8.45
C SER A 320 -14.92 12.85 -8.38
N CYS A 321 -14.44 13.13 -7.17
CA CYS A 321 -13.05 13.52 -6.91
C CYS A 321 -12.03 12.41 -7.20
N CYS A 322 -12.46 11.17 -7.40
CA CYS A 322 -11.59 10.01 -7.54
C CYS A 322 -12.10 9.14 -8.68
N ILE A 323 -11.47 9.27 -9.85
CA ILE A 323 -11.98 8.65 -11.08
C ILE A 323 -10.94 7.71 -11.68
N ASP A 324 -11.39 6.71 -12.42
CA ASP A 324 -10.47 5.94 -13.27
C ASP A 324 -10.20 6.62 -14.62
N GLY A 325 -9.21 6.10 -15.34
CA GLY A 325 -8.86 6.56 -16.68
C GLY A 325 -10.02 6.49 -17.66
N ARG A 326 -10.95 5.55 -17.50
CA ARG A 326 -12.13 5.43 -18.38
C ARG A 326 -13.09 6.59 -18.15
N THR A 327 -13.41 6.84 -16.88
CA THR A 327 -14.24 7.96 -16.45
C THR A 327 -13.60 9.29 -16.88
N PHE A 328 -12.27 9.41 -16.76
CA PHE A 328 -11.52 10.58 -17.24
C PHE A 328 -11.69 10.78 -18.75
N GLU A 329 -11.46 9.75 -19.57
CA GLU A 329 -11.58 9.85 -21.03
C GLU A 329 -13.01 10.16 -21.47
N LEU A 330 -14.00 9.47 -20.89
CA LEU A 330 -15.41 9.68 -21.18
C LEU A 330 -15.82 11.14 -20.94
N TYR A 331 -15.60 11.66 -19.73
CA TYR A 331 -16.06 13.00 -19.36
C TYR A 331 -15.23 14.14 -19.94
N SER A 332 -14.02 13.85 -20.42
CA SER A 332 -13.24 14.83 -21.20
C SER A 332 -13.76 15.01 -22.63
N SER A 333 -14.48 14.01 -23.17
CA SER A 333 -15.04 14.04 -24.53
C SER A 333 -16.47 14.58 -24.61
N ILE A 334 -17.19 14.58 -23.49
CA ILE A 334 -18.58 15.03 -23.42
C ILE A 334 -18.64 16.57 -23.49
N PRO A 335 -19.62 17.16 -24.22
CA PRO A 335 -19.80 18.61 -24.31
C PRO A 335 -20.41 19.20 -23.03
N CYS A 336 -19.67 19.14 -21.92
CA CYS A 336 -20.05 19.69 -20.62
C CYS A 336 -18.97 20.62 -20.09
N ASN A 337 -19.26 21.93 -20.06
CA ASN A 337 -18.31 22.96 -19.61
C ASN A 337 -17.74 22.68 -18.21
N LYS A 338 -18.57 22.19 -17.28
CA LYS A 338 -18.13 21.91 -15.91
C LYS A 338 -17.15 20.73 -15.86
N CYS A 339 -17.44 19.63 -16.56
CA CYS A 339 -16.54 18.48 -16.65
C CYS A 339 -15.23 18.87 -17.33
N HIS A 340 -15.30 19.62 -18.43
CA HIS A 340 -14.13 20.08 -19.16
C HIS A 340 -13.22 20.95 -18.28
N GLN A 341 -13.79 21.93 -17.57
CA GLN A 341 -13.03 22.79 -16.65
C GLN A 341 -12.28 22.00 -15.56
N ILE A 342 -12.87 20.90 -15.07
CA ILE A 342 -12.24 20.06 -14.03
C ILE A 342 -11.10 19.21 -14.62
N LEU A 343 -11.31 18.64 -15.81
CA LEU A 343 -10.44 17.63 -16.41
C LEU A 343 -9.36 18.23 -17.35
N GLU A 344 -9.44 19.51 -17.67
CA GLU A 344 -8.46 20.23 -18.48
C GLU A 344 -7.17 20.49 -17.68
N VAL A 345 -6.26 19.51 -17.66
CA VAL A 345 -4.98 19.58 -16.93
C VAL A 345 -4.15 20.78 -17.38
N SER A 346 -4.24 21.21 -18.64
CA SER A 346 -3.51 22.41 -19.10
C SER A 346 -3.94 23.69 -18.39
N SER A 347 -5.15 23.73 -17.82
CA SER A 347 -5.68 24.87 -17.07
C SER A 347 -5.31 24.85 -15.58
N TRP A 348 -4.84 23.71 -15.05
CA TRP A 348 -4.49 23.58 -13.64
C TRP A 348 -3.34 24.49 -13.23
N ASP A 349 -3.18 24.72 -11.93
CA ASP A 349 -2.02 25.44 -11.43
C ASP A 349 -0.72 24.64 -11.66
N LEU A 350 0.42 25.32 -11.61
CA LEU A 350 1.71 24.68 -11.89
C LEU A 350 2.04 23.58 -10.86
N ASN A 351 1.69 23.75 -9.60
CA ASN A 351 2.00 22.78 -8.55
C ASN A 351 1.22 21.48 -8.77
N ASP A 352 -0.06 21.59 -9.10
CA ASP A 352 -0.97 20.49 -9.37
C ASP A 352 -0.60 19.75 -10.67
N LYS A 353 -0.19 20.47 -11.71
CA LYS A 353 0.45 19.86 -12.90
C LYS A 353 1.68 19.04 -12.52
N MET A 354 2.55 19.58 -11.67
CA MET A 354 3.76 18.88 -11.26
C MET A 354 3.48 17.67 -10.36
N LYS A 355 2.47 17.72 -9.48
CA LYS A 355 2.01 16.53 -8.72
C LYS A 355 1.53 15.43 -9.65
N LEU A 356 0.78 15.76 -10.70
CA LEU A 356 0.31 14.77 -11.66
C LEU A 356 1.48 14.19 -12.44
N ILE A 357 2.39 15.02 -12.96
CA ILE A 357 3.57 14.57 -13.71
C ILE A 357 4.47 13.68 -12.84
N ALA A 358 4.72 14.08 -11.59
CA ALA A 358 5.52 13.32 -10.62
C ALA A 358 4.88 11.96 -10.31
N SER A 359 3.57 11.94 -10.06
CA SER A 359 2.84 10.73 -9.72
C SER A 359 2.70 9.76 -10.90
N LEU A 360 2.47 10.28 -12.11
CA LEU A 360 2.51 9.50 -13.34
C LEU A 360 3.90 8.90 -13.55
N SER A 361 4.94 9.73 -13.45
CA SER A 361 6.32 9.30 -13.66
C SER A 361 6.72 8.19 -12.68
N GLY A 362 6.49 8.40 -11.38
CA GLY A 362 6.81 7.41 -10.37
C GLY A 362 5.96 6.15 -10.51
N GLY A 363 4.64 6.27 -10.67
CA GLY A 363 3.76 5.12 -10.81
C GLY A 363 4.11 4.22 -12.00
N PHE A 364 4.32 4.80 -13.19
CA PHE A 364 4.64 4.03 -14.39
C PHE A 364 6.05 3.44 -14.36
N VAL A 365 7.06 4.17 -13.87
CA VAL A 365 8.42 3.63 -13.71
C VAL A 365 8.44 2.52 -12.67
N ALA A 366 7.79 2.72 -11.52
CA ALA A 366 7.68 1.72 -10.47
C ALA A 366 7.00 0.44 -10.99
N GLY A 367 5.85 0.58 -11.64
CA GLY A 367 5.13 -0.52 -12.27
C GLY A 367 5.98 -1.26 -13.31
N PHE A 368 6.69 -0.52 -14.17
CA PHE A 368 7.58 -1.13 -15.16
C PHE A 368 8.71 -1.94 -14.52
N VAL A 369 9.36 -1.41 -13.47
CA VAL A 369 10.47 -2.08 -12.77
C VAL A 369 10.01 -3.39 -12.14
N VAL A 370 8.91 -3.38 -11.39
CA VAL A 370 8.36 -4.61 -10.76
C VAL A 370 7.67 -5.53 -11.77
N GLY A 371 7.64 -5.18 -13.05
CA GLY A 371 7.04 -5.98 -14.10
C GLY A 371 5.52 -6.07 -13.99
N LEU A 372 4.86 -5.01 -13.51
CA LEU A 372 3.40 -4.89 -13.44
C LEU A 372 2.79 -4.96 -14.85
N ARG A 373 1.75 -5.78 -14.98
CA ARG A 373 1.01 -6.02 -16.23
C ARG A 373 -0.47 -5.71 -16.02
N ASP A 374 -1.31 -5.96 -17.03
CA ASP A 374 -2.75 -5.74 -16.94
C ASP A 374 -3.15 -4.28 -16.68
N ARG A 375 -2.42 -3.35 -17.30
CA ARG A 375 -2.64 -1.91 -17.15
C ARG A 375 -3.70 -1.43 -18.16
N HIS A 376 -4.98 -1.57 -17.82
CA HIS A 376 -6.11 -0.97 -18.54
C HIS A 376 -6.64 0.26 -17.80
N LEU A 377 -7.54 1.02 -18.45
CA LEU A 377 -8.02 2.32 -17.96
C LEU A 377 -8.65 2.28 -16.56
N GLU A 378 -9.27 1.15 -16.17
CA GLU A 378 -9.95 0.99 -14.88
C GLU A 378 -8.96 0.74 -13.72
N ASN A 379 -7.75 0.26 -14.02
CA ASN A 379 -6.65 0.04 -13.07
C ASN A 379 -5.76 1.29 -12.88
N MET A 380 -6.20 2.42 -13.45
CA MET A 380 -5.52 3.71 -13.42
C MET A 380 -6.45 4.70 -12.74
N LYS A 381 -6.13 5.12 -11.51
CA LYS A 381 -6.95 6.07 -10.76
C LYS A 381 -6.29 7.45 -10.71
N PHE A 382 -7.13 8.47 -10.76
CA PHE A 382 -6.77 9.89 -10.69
C PHE A 382 -7.51 10.51 -9.51
N HIS A 383 -6.75 11.01 -8.55
CA HIS A 383 -7.26 11.74 -7.40
C HIS A 383 -7.25 13.23 -7.72
N LEU A 384 -8.40 13.77 -8.17
CA LEU A 384 -8.50 15.15 -8.64
C LEU A 384 -8.30 16.17 -7.52
N CYS A 385 -8.55 15.83 -6.25
CA CYS A 385 -8.31 16.75 -5.13
C CYS A 385 -6.83 16.91 -4.76
N THR A 386 -5.98 15.89 -5.02
CA THR A 386 -4.53 15.97 -4.77
C THR A 386 -3.72 16.07 -6.05
N HIS A 387 -4.39 15.96 -7.21
CA HIS A 387 -3.82 15.94 -8.54
C HIS A 387 -2.76 14.83 -8.70
N ARG A 388 -3.07 13.63 -8.19
CA ARG A 388 -2.16 12.48 -8.23
C ARG A 388 -2.74 11.29 -8.96
N PHE A 389 -1.85 10.55 -9.60
CA PHE A 389 -2.10 9.28 -10.25
C PHE A 389 -1.68 8.12 -9.36
N VAL A 390 -2.46 7.02 -9.39
CA VAL A 390 -2.14 5.78 -8.70
C VAL A 390 -2.53 4.57 -9.54
N HIS A 391 -1.67 3.55 -9.53
CA HIS A 391 -2.00 2.23 -10.05
C HIS A 391 -2.74 1.45 -8.98
N ILE A 392 -3.79 0.73 -9.36
CA ILE A 392 -4.47 -0.23 -8.49
C ILE A 392 -4.44 -1.63 -9.11
N ASP A 393 -4.75 -2.65 -8.31
CA ASP A 393 -4.78 -4.06 -8.70
C ASP A 393 -3.42 -4.58 -9.16
N PHE A 394 -2.73 -5.34 -8.30
CA PHE A 394 -1.39 -5.88 -8.59
C PHE A 394 -1.40 -7.38 -8.89
N GLY A 395 -2.52 -7.94 -9.35
CA GLY A 395 -2.67 -9.38 -9.62
C GLY A 395 -1.67 -9.96 -10.64
N TYR A 396 -1.03 -9.12 -11.47
CA TYR A 396 -0.05 -9.53 -12.46
C TYR A 396 1.27 -8.76 -12.31
N ILE A 397 2.18 -9.27 -11.45
CA ILE A 397 3.50 -8.70 -11.18
C ILE A 397 4.64 -9.63 -11.63
N LEU A 398 5.87 -9.14 -11.59
CA LEU A 398 7.08 -9.87 -11.99
C LEU A 398 6.97 -10.45 -13.41
N ASN A 399 6.36 -9.67 -14.30
CA ASN A 399 6.11 -9.99 -15.71
C ASN A 399 5.19 -11.19 -15.97
N LYS A 400 4.49 -11.74 -14.95
CA LYS A 400 3.35 -12.62 -15.17
C LYS A 400 2.28 -11.86 -15.95
N LYS A 401 1.70 -12.45 -17.00
CA LYS A 401 0.76 -11.75 -17.90
C LYS A 401 -0.61 -12.43 -17.90
N PRO A 402 -1.69 -11.65 -18.05
CA PRO A 402 -2.97 -12.20 -18.49
C PRO A 402 -2.87 -12.70 -19.94
N TYR A 403 -3.85 -13.51 -20.36
CA TYR A 403 -3.93 -14.03 -21.75
C TYR A 403 -3.96 -12.92 -22.80
N PHE A 404 -4.62 -11.79 -22.51
CA PHE A 404 -4.63 -10.61 -23.34
C PHE A 404 -4.14 -9.41 -22.54
N ASP A 405 -3.09 -8.74 -23.01
CA ASP A 405 -2.39 -7.73 -22.21
C ASP A 405 -2.18 -6.41 -22.95
N ALA A 406 -2.22 -5.31 -22.20
CA ALA A 406 -1.91 -3.98 -22.70
C ALA A 406 -0.40 -3.74 -22.67
N ASN A 407 0.04 -2.66 -23.34
CA ASN A 407 1.40 -2.17 -23.17
C ASN A 407 1.65 -1.77 -21.70
N ARG A 408 2.89 -1.95 -21.22
CA ARG A 408 3.29 -1.60 -19.85
C ARG A 408 3.09 -0.11 -19.55
N PHE A 409 3.25 0.75 -20.56
CA PHE A 409 2.99 2.19 -20.50
C PHE A 409 1.72 2.52 -21.26
N ALA A 410 0.57 2.24 -20.65
CA ALA A 410 -0.75 2.43 -21.24
C ALA A 410 -1.41 3.75 -20.79
N ILE A 411 -0.71 4.88 -20.87
CA ILE A 411 -1.24 6.18 -20.43
C ILE A 411 -2.54 6.52 -21.21
N PRO A 412 -3.61 7.01 -20.56
CA PRO A 412 -4.81 7.48 -21.24
C PRO A 412 -4.51 8.52 -22.32
N THR A 413 -5.13 8.42 -23.49
CA THR A 413 -4.79 9.28 -24.64
C THR A 413 -5.15 10.73 -24.34
N VAL A 414 -6.24 10.97 -23.62
CA VAL A 414 -6.65 12.31 -23.18
C VAL A 414 -5.59 12.93 -22.27
N ILE A 415 -5.06 12.19 -21.30
CA ILE A 415 -3.99 12.68 -20.42
C ILE A 415 -2.74 13.03 -21.22
N ARG A 416 -2.33 12.18 -22.16
CA ARG A 416 -1.19 12.46 -23.05
C ARG A 416 -1.39 13.77 -23.82
N ASN A 417 -2.57 13.99 -24.39
CA ASN A 417 -2.90 15.20 -25.12
C ASN A 417 -2.88 16.45 -24.22
N GLU A 418 -3.43 16.34 -23.01
CA GLU A 418 -3.43 17.44 -22.04
C GLU A 418 -2.01 17.79 -21.55
N LEU A 419 -1.15 16.78 -21.34
CA LEU A 419 0.26 17.00 -21.00
C LEU A 419 1.03 17.67 -22.14
N GLN A 420 0.73 17.37 -23.41
CA GLN A 420 1.33 18.05 -24.56
C GLN A 420 0.94 19.54 -24.67
N LYS A 421 -0.27 19.91 -24.22
CA LYS A 421 -0.72 21.31 -24.17
C LYS A 421 -0.17 22.06 -22.95
N THR A 422 0.13 21.33 -21.89
CA THR A 422 0.65 21.88 -20.64
C THR A 422 2.06 22.42 -20.85
N LYS A 423 2.34 23.64 -20.38
CA LYS A 423 3.70 24.21 -20.34
C LYS A 423 4.22 24.19 -18.90
N VAL A 424 5.46 23.75 -18.75
CA VAL A 424 6.19 23.76 -17.48
C VAL A 424 7.58 24.34 -17.68
N ILE A 425 8.14 24.95 -16.64
CA ILE A 425 9.50 25.47 -16.63
C ILE A 425 10.31 24.59 -15.69
N ILE A 426 11.21 23.80 -16.24
CA ILE A 426 12.13 22.93 -15.48
C ILE A 426 13.54 23.40 -15.78
N ASP A 427 14.32 23.71 -14.75
CA ASP A 427 15.73 24.14 -14.91
C ASP A 427 15.90 25.36 -15.82
N ASN A 428 14.95 26.30 -15.77
CA ASN A 428 14.84 27.48 -16.64
C ASN A 428 14.56 27.18 -18.12
N GLU A 429 14.29 25.93 -18.49
CA GLU A 429 13.87 25.54 -19.83
C GLU A 429 12.34 25.35 -19.88
N ILE A 430 11.72 25.91 -20.93
CA ILE A 430 10.30 25.74 -21.19
C ILE A 430 10.11 24.45 -21.99
N MET A 431 9.40 23.48 -21.43
CA MET A 431 9.00 22.25 -22.12
C MET A 431 7.51 21.97 -21.92
N ASN A 432 6.96 21.08 -22.75
CA ASN A 432 5.59 20.63 -22.50
C ASN A 432 5.56 19.59 -21.37
N GLY A 433 4.40 19.39 -20.76
CA GLY A 433 4.22 18.46 -19.64
C GLY A 433 4.51 17.00 -19.99
N TRP A 434 4.38 16.60 -21.25
CA TRP A 434 4.70 15.26 -21.71
C TRP A 434 6.21 15.01 -21.74
N ASP A 435 6.98 15.97 -22.22
CA ASP A 435 8.45 15.91 -22.21
C ASP A 435 8.98 15.95 -20.78
N ALA A 436 8.37 16.75 -19.90
CA ALA A 436 8.66 16.74 -18.47
C ALA A 436 8.40 15.37 -17.82
N PHE A 437 7.29 14.72 -18.18
CA PHE A 437 6.98 13.36 -17.74
C PHE A 437 8.03 12.34 -18.22
N ILE A 438 8.46 12.40 -19.48
CA ILE A 438 9.51 11.52 -20.02
C ILE A 438 10.85 11.76 -19.30
N SER A 439 11.23 13.02 -19.12
CA SER A 439 12.49 13.41 -18.46
C SER A 439 12.53 12.88 -17.02
N LEU A 440 11.47 13.15 -16.25
CA LEU A 440 11.36 12.69 -14.88
C LEU A 440 11.36 11.16 -14.78
N SER A 441 10.69 10.47 -15.72
CA SER A 441 10.65 9.01 -15.76
C SER A 441 12.02 8.40 -16.06
N THR A 442 12.78 9.05 -16.94
CA THR A 442 14.16 8.67 -17.27
C THR A 442 15.07 8.80 -16.06
N ILE A 443 15.00 9.91 -15.34
CA ILE A 443 15.77 10.13 -14.11
C ILE A 443 15.38 9.12 -13.04
N GLY A 444 14.08 8.94 -12.80
CA GLY A 444 13.56 7.97 -11.85
C GLY A 444 14.05 6.56 -12.12
N TYR A 445 13.97 6.14 -13.38
CA TYR A 445 14.46 4.84 -13.82
C TYR A 445 15.97 4.68 -13.62
N LEU A 446 16.78 5.68 -13.99
CA LEU A 446 18.24 5.63 -13.79
C LEU A 446 18.62 5.52 -12.32
N MET A 447 17.92 6.24 -11.43
CA MET A 447 18.17 6.15 -10.00
C MET A 447 17.90 4.75 -9.46
N LEU A 448 16.78 4.14 -9.85
CA LEU A 448 16.49 2.76 -9.46
C LEU A 448 17.49 1.77 -10.06
N ARG A 449 17.86 1.93 -11.34
CA ARG A 449 18.83 1.08 -12.05
C ARG A 449 20.20 1.07 -11.37
N ARG A 450 20.67 2.24 -10.93
CA ARG A 450 21.96 2.36 -10.20
C ARG A 450 21.95 1.71 -8.83
N ASN A 451 20.76 1.47 -8.26
CA ASN A 451 20.55 0.81 -6.98
C ASN A 451 19.99 -0.61 -7.14
N VAL A 452 20.18 -1.26 -8.30
CA VAL A 452 19.56 -2.56 -8.59
C VAL A 452 19.95 -3.66 -7.61
N GLY A 453 21.20 -3.70 -7.12
CA GLY A 453 21.62 -4.70 -6.14
C GLY A 453 20.84 -4.59 -4.83
N PHE A 454 20.72 -3.37 -4.31
CA PHE A 454 19.87 -3.04 -3.16
C PHE A 454 18.42 -3.44 -3.40
N LEU A 455 17.87 -3.11 -4.57
CA LEU A 455 16.47 -3.39 -4.91
C LEU A 455 16.19 -4.88 -5.03
N THR A 456 17.08 -5.64 -5.66
CA THR A 456 16.94 -7.09 -5.80
C THR A 456 16.80 -7.74 -4.42
N ARG A 457 17.68 -7.41 -3.46
CA ARG A 457 17.61 -7.98 -2.12
C ARG A 457 16.31 -7.63 -1.39
N ILE A 458 15.90 -6.36 -1.42
CA ILE A 458 14.69 -5.90 -0.75
C ILE A 458 13.44 -6.54 -1.36
N ILE A 459 13.32 -6.54 -2.69
CA ILE A 459 12.16 -7.12 -3.38
C ILE A 459 12.12 -8.65 -3.16
N SER A 460 13.26 -9.34 -3.18
CA SER A 460 13.35 -10.75 -2.78
C SER A 460 12.75 -11.03 -1.41
N LEU A 461 13.10 -10.24 -0.40
CA LEU A 461 12.54 -10.37 0.96
C LEU A 461 11.05 -10.04 1.02
N LEU A 462 10.58 -9.07 0.25
CA LEU A 462 9.17 -8.71 0.20
C LEU A 462 8.31 -9.83 -0.40
N PHE A 463 8.82 -10.55 -1.40
CA PHE A 463 8.08 -11.61 -2.10
C PHE A 463 8.37 -13.04 -1.58
N SER A 464 9.21 -13.19 -0.55
CA SER A 464 9.62 -14.49 -0.01
C SER A 464 8.52 -15.33 0.63
N PHE A 465 7.27 -14.84 0.67
CA PHE A 465 6.12 -15.55 1.24
C PHE A 465 5.56 -16.64 0.30
N ASP A 466 5.88 -16.60 -0.99
CA ASP A 466 5.41 -17.55 -2.00
C ASP A 466 6.59 -18.11 -2.79
N GLU A 467 6.69 -19.44 -2.83
CA GLU A 467 7.75 -20.20 -3.50
C GLU A 467 7.79 -19.94 -5.02
N ASN A 468 6.69 -19.45 -5.60
CA ASN A 468 6.65 -19.03 -7.00
C ASN A 468 7.41 -17.72 -7.29
N PHE A 469 7.84 -17.00 -6.25
CA PHE A 469 8.66 -15.79 -6.37
C PHE A 469 10.09 -16.06 -5.90
N THR A 470 10.80 -16.91 -6.63
CA THR A 470 12.20 -17.24 -6.32
C THR A 470 13.12 -16.04 -6.54
N ASP A 471 14.28 -16.05 -5.89
CA ASP A 471 15.32 -15.03 -6.07
C ASP A 471 15.77 -14.93 -7.53
N GLU A 472 15.82 -16.04 -8.25
CA GLU A 472 16.14 -16.06 -9.68
C GLU A 472 15.05 -15.35 -10.51
N ALA A 473 13.78 -15.59 -10.22
CA ALA A 473 12.66 -14.95 -10.93
C ALA A 473 12.67 -13.43 -10.72
N ILE A 474 12.93 -12.98 -9.49
CA ILE A 474 13.02 -11.56 -9.14
C ILE A 474 14.24 -10.93 -9.79
N THR A 475 15.40 -11.57 -9.69
CA THR A 475 16.64 -11.11 -10.32
C THR A 475 16.49 -11.02 -11.84
N GLN A 476 15.86 -12.01 -12.48
CA GLN A 476 15.61 -12.00 -13.91
C GLN A 476 14.64 -10.89 -14.30
N CYS A 477 13.57 -10.69 -13.53
CA CYS A 477 12.61 -9.61 -13.75
C CYS A 477 13.31 -8.24 -13.71
N LEU A 478 14.05 -7.95 -12.64
CA LEU A 478 14.75 -6.68 -12.48
C LEU A 478 15.86 -6.49 -13.51
N SER A 479 16.65 -7.54 -13.78
CA SER A 479 17.70 -7.50 -14.82
C SER A 479 17.14 -7.15 -16.19
N HIS A 480 16.00 -7.75 -16.55
CA HIS A 480 15.31 -7.47 -17.80
C HIS A 480 14.68 -6.07 -17.82
N SER A 481 14.01 -5.68 -16.74
CA SER A 481 13.40 -4.34 -16.63
C SER A 481 14.46 -3.23 -16.67
N PHE A 482 15.63 -3.44 -16.08
CA PHE A 482 16.70 -2.44 -16.03
C PHE A 482 17.69 -2.48 -17.20
N TYR A 483 17.53 -3.43 -18.12
CA TYR A 483 18.45 -3.64 -19.24
C TYR A 483 19.92 -3.63 -18.78
N LEU A 484 20.25 -4.43 -17.75
CA LEU A 484 21.57 -4.38 -17.10
C LEU A 484 22.74 -4.73 -18.03
N THR A 485 22.47 -5.46 -19.12
CA THR A 485 23.45 -5.78 -20.17
C THR A 485 23.74 -4.61 -21.11
N LEU A 486 22.93 -3.55 -21.08
CA LEU A 486 23.07 -2.37 -21.95
C LEU A 486 23.72 -1.20 -21.21
N SER A 487 24.30 -0.26 -21.95
CA SER A 487 24.74 1.02 -21.37
C SER A 487 23.55 1.82 -20.83
N GLU A 488 23.78 2.72 -19.87
CA GLU A 488 22.72 3.58 -19.32
C GLU A 488 21.98 4.35 -20.41
N ALA A 489 22.69 4.94 -21.37
CA ALA A 489 22.09 5.67 -22.48
C ALA A 489 21.18 4.77 -23.34
N THR A 490 21.60 3.54 -23.65
CA THR A 490 20.80 2.61 -24.45
C THR A 490 19.58 2.09 -23.69
N ALA A 491 19.75 1.81 -22.39
CA ALA A 491 18.67 1.40 -21.51
C ALA A 491 17.59 2.50 -21.40
N VAL A 492 18.01 3.76 -21.26
CA VAL A 492 17.13 4.94 -21.27
C VAL A 492 16.40 5.10 -22.60
N ASN A 493 17.11 5.01 -23.74
CA ASN A 493 16.46 5.10 -25.05
C ASN A 493 15.44 3.98 -25.26
N THR A 494 15.71 2.79 -24.71
CA THR A 494 14.75 1.67 -24.75
C THR A 494 13.51 1.98 -23.91
N LEU A 495 13.67 2.53 -22.70
CA LEU A 495 12.56 3.00 -21.87
C LEU A 495 11.73 4.08 -22.57
N ILE A 496 12.38 5.08 -23.16
CA ILE A 496 11.72 6.17 -23.92
C ILE A 496 10.92 5.58 -25.08
N GLY A 497 11.49 4.60 -25.80
CA GLY A 497 10.78 3.87 -26.84
C GLY A 497 9.47 3.26 -26.32
N HIS A 498 9.50 2.58 -25.17
CA HIS A 498 8.28 2.03 -24.55
C HIS A 498 7.27 3.09 -24.12
N LEU A 499 7.72 4.24 -23.60
CA LEU A 499 6.87 5.36 -23.21
C LEU A 499 6.18 6.03 -24.42
N GLN A 500 6.83 6.04 -25.58
CA GLN A 500 6.34 6.74 -26.77
C GLN A 500 5.34 5.91 -27.59
N VAL A 501 5.41 4.58 -27.53
CA VAL A 501 4.58 3.66 -28.34
C VAL A 501 3.09 3.85 -28.07
N PHE A 502 2.33 4.16 -29.13
CA PHE A 502 0.87 4.14 -29.10
C PHE A 502 0.36 2.69 -29.16
N SER A 503 -0.50 2.28 -28.23
CA SER A 503 -0.88 0.87 -28.08
C SER A 503 -2.25 0.56 -28.69
N ILE A 504 -2.27 -0.05 -29.88
CA ILE A 504 -3.49 -0.66 -30.44
C ILE A 504 -3.99 -1.79 -29.52
N GLN A 505 -3.07 -2.53 -28.88
CA GLN A 505 -3.39 -3.61 -27.93
C GLN A 505 -4.18 -3.11 -26.71
N LYS A 506 -3.83 -1.91 -26.21
CA LYS A 506 -4.60 -1.24 -25.15
C LYS A 506 -6.04 -0.97 -25.60
N MET A 507 -6.24 -0.39 -26.80
CA MET A 507 -7.58 -0.11 -27.33
C MET A 507 -8.45 -1.37 -27.42
N ILE A 508 -7.85 -2.48 -27.86
CA ILE A 508 -8.55 -3.78 -27.92
C ILE A 508 -8.87 -4.28 -26.51
N LYS A 509 -7.96 -4.11 -25.54
CA LYS A 509 -8.16 -4.55 -24.16
C LYS A 509 -9.28 -3.77 -23.48
N ASP A 510 -9.26 -2.45 -23.64
CA ASP A 510 -10.32 -1.57 -23.14
C ASP A 510 -11.67 -2.00 -23.76
N SER A 511 -11.71 -2.26 -25.07
CA SER A 511 -12.92 -2.78 -25.75
C SER A 511 -13.38 -4.14 -25.22
N GLN A 512 -12.47 -5.06 -24.89
CA GLN A 512 -12.81 -6.35 -24.26
C GLN A 512 -13.45 -6.15 -22.87
N HIS A 513 -12.89 -5.25 -22.06
CA HIS A 513 -13.48 -4.90 -20.75
C HIS A 513 -14.86 -4.28 -20.90
N GLU A 514 -15.09 -3.47 -21.95
CA GLU A 514 -16.43 -2.94 -22.26
C GLU A 514 -17.44 -4.04 -22.60
N ILE A 515 -17.07 -4.99 -23.46
CA ILE A 515 -17.92 -6.15 -23.79
C ILE A 515 -18.24 -6.96 -22.53
N LEU A 516 -17.23 -7.21 -21.68
CA LEU A 516 -17.42 -7.93 -20.42
C LEU A 516 -18.37 -7.19 -19.47
N ARG A 517 -18.33 -5.86 -19.41
CA ARG A 517 -19.27 -5.06 -18.60
C ARG A 517 -20.69 -5.07 -19.16
N TRP A 518 -20.83 -4.95 -20.48
CA TRP A 518 -22.12 -5.07 -21.17
C TRP A 518 -22.77 -6.43 -20.90
N CYS A 519 -22.01 -7.52 -21.05
CA CYS A 519 -22.47 -8.86 -20.69
C CYS A 519 -22.88 -9.01 -19.21
N ARG A 520 -22.35 -8.17 -18.32
CA ARG A 520 -22.65 -8.14 -16.88
C ARG A 520 -23.78 -7.18 -16.50
N GLY A 521 -24.40 -6.48 -17.47
CA GLY A 521 -25.46 -5.50 -17.21
C GLY A 521 -24.99 -4.26 -16.45
N LEU A 522 -23.68 -3.98 -16.48
CA LEU A 522 -23.08 -2.80 -15.85
C LEU A 522 -22.94 -1.70 -16.91
N ASN A 523 -23.99 -0.89 -17.07
CA ASN A 523 -23.97 0.30 -17.94
C ASN A 523 -23.15 1.44 -17.33
#